data_AF-A0A3D1HX46-F1
#
_entry.id   AF-A0A3D1HX46-F1
#
_cell.length_a   1.000
_cell.length_b   1.000
_cell.length_c   1.000
_cell.angle_alpha   90.00
_cell.angle_beta   90.00
_cell.angle_gamma   90.00
#
_symmetry.space_group_name_H-M   'P 1'
#
loop_
_entity.id
_entity.type
_entity.pdbx_description
1 polymer ?
#
loop_
_entity_poly.entity_id
_entity_poly.type
_entity_poly.pdbx_seq_one_letter_code
_entity_poly.pdbx_strand_id
1 'polypeptide(L)'
;MKNIIENFYFGNINPQASAVGNNAENKKALQRLTRLEKQLTETIDESCKNDFFHFVKTMDEAMSESNLDSFIVGFRLGARLTYDTFCGNEFPELTG
;
A
#
# COMPACT_ATOMS: atom_id res chain seq x y z
N MET A 1 13.59 -12.61 9.21
CA MET A 1 12.74 -13.15 8.13
C MET A 1 11.59 -12.17 7.94
N LYS A 2 11.47 -11.52 6.77
CA LYS A 2 10.35 -10.58 6.52
C LYS A 2 9.04 -11.35 6.37
N ASN A 3 7.98 -10.87 7.02
CA ASN A 3 6.65 -11.47 7.06
C ASN A 3 6.02 -11.48 5.64
N ILE A 4 5.21 -12.49 5.30
CA ILE A 4 4.50 -12.57 4.02
C ILE A 4 3.66 -11.31 3.73
N ILE A 5 3.11 -10.68 4.77
CA ILE A 5 2.33 -9.44 4.65
C ILE A 5 3.22 -8.24 4.28
N GLU A 6 4.42 -8.15 4.84
CA GLU A 6 5.40 -7.12 4.48
C GLU A 6 5.86 -7.29 3.02
N ASN A 7 6.15 -8.53 2.62
CA ASN A 7 6.52 -8.81 1.23
C ASN A 7 5.40 -8.50 0.25
N PHE A 8 4.13 -8.66 0.65
CA PHE A 8 3.00 -8.23 -0.15
C PHE A 8 2.90 -6.69 -0.23
N TYR A 9 3.06 -5.98 0.89
CA TYR A 9 3.01 -4.51 0.93
C TYR A 9 4.08 -3.86 0.04
N PHE A 10 5.33 -4.34 0.10
CA PHE A 10 6.41 -3.83 -0.75
C PHE A 10 6.35 -4.31 -2.20
N GLY A 11 5.31 -5.08 -2.58
CA GLY A 11 5.14 -5.58 -3.95
C GLY A 11 6.10 -6.72 -4.35
N ASN A 12 6.83 -7.30 -3.39
CA ASN A 12 7.66 -8.50 -3.61
C ASN A 12 6.80 -9.74 -3.90
N ILE A 13 5.53 -9.71 -3.48
CA ILE A 13 4.49 -10.67 -3.85
C ILE A 13 3.42 -9.89 -4.60
N ASN A 14 3.16 -10.26 -5.86
CA ASN A 14 2.10 -9.63 -6.65
C ASN A 14 0.93 -10.62 -6.84
N PRO A 15 -0.08 -10.63 -5.96
CA PRO A 15 -1.26 -11.49 -6.11
C PRO A 15 -2.14 -11.08 -7.29
N GLN A 16 -1.86 -9.93 -7.92
CA GLN A 16 -2.54 -9.44 -9.11
C GLN A 16 -1.73 -9.68 -10.40
N ALA A 17 -0.63 -10.44 -10.37
CA ALA A 17 0.14 -10.77 -11.57
C ALA A 17 -0.71 -11.47 -12.67
N SER A 18 -1.86 -12.03 -12.31
CA SER A 18 -2.87 -12.56 -13.24
C SER A 18 -4.10 -11.66 -13.45
N ALA A 19 -4.30 -10.60 -12.65
CA ALA A 19 -5.53 -9.80 -12.60
C ALA A 19 -5.35 -8.30 -12.90
N VAL A 20 -4.11 -7.78 -13.02
CA VAL A 20 -3.76 -6.37 -13.35
C VAL A 20 -4.30 -5.89 -14.71
N GLY A 21 -4.99 -6.72 -15.49
CA GLY A 21 -5.58 -6.32 -16.77
C GLY A 21 -6.55 -5.13 -16.72
N ASN A 22 -7.27 -4.85 -15.61
CA ASN A 22 -8.57 -4.16 -15.75
C ASN A 22 -8.88 -2.94 -14.87
N ASN A 23 -7.93 -2.31 -14.15
CA ASN A 23 -8.22 -1.02 -13.49
C ASN A 23 -7.67 0.19 -14.28
N ALA A 24 -8.38 0.53 -15.36
CA ALA A 24 -7.99 1.58 -16.31
C ALA A 24 -7.83 2.97 -15.65
N GLU A 25 -8.63 3.29 -14.63
CA GLU A 25 -8.55 4.59 -13.94
C GLU A 25 -7.29 4.70 -13.08
N ASN A 26 -6.91 3.62 -12.39
CA ASN A 26 -5.67 3.62 -11.61
C ASN A 26 -4.44 3.71 -12.53
N LYS A 27 -4.49 3.06 -13.69
CA LYS A 27 -3.43 3.18 -14.72
C LYS A 27 -3.30 4.62 -15.25
N LYS A 28 -4.41 5.30 -15.52
CA LYS A 28 -4.41 6.73 -15.93
C LYS A 28 -3.90 7.64 -14.82
N ALA A 29 -4.22 7.36 -13.56
CA ALA A 29 -3.70 8.11 -12.42
C ALA A 29 -2.17 7.96 -12.32
N LEU A 30 -1.65 6.72 -12.41
CA LEU A 30 -0.21 6.45 -12.43
C LEU A 30 0.50 7.16 -13.60
N GLN A 31 -0.07 7.08 -14.81
CA GLN A 31 0.48 7.79 -15.98
C GLN A 31 0.52 9.31 -15.79
N ARG A 32 -0.52 9.90 -15.18
CA ARG A 32 -0.54 11.33 -14.83
C ARG A 32 0.54 11.67 -13.80
N LEU A 33 0.73 10.81 -12.81
CA LEU A 33 1.74 10.97 -11.76
C LEU A 33 3.15 10.97 -12.35
N THR A 34 3.49 9.97 -13.18
CA THR A 34 4.78 9.92 -13.89
C THR A 34 5.02 11.13 -14.78
N ARG A 35 3.97 11.63 -15.45
CA ARG A 35 4.08 12.84 -16.28
C ARG A 35 4.38 14.08 -15.42
N LEU A 36 3.69 14.26 -14.31
CA LEU A 36 3.89 15.39 -13.41
C LEU A 36 5.27 15.36 -12.76
N GLU A 37 5.72 14.18 -12.34
CA GLU A 37 7.07 13.98 -11.81
C GLU A 37 8.12 14.43 -12.82
N LYS A 38 8.04 13.93 -14.07
CA LYS A 38 8.94 14.35 -15.15
C LYS A 38 8.94 15.86 -15.37
N GLN A 39 7.76 16.48 -15.43
CA GLN A 39 7.64 17.93 -15.62
C GLN A 39 8.27 18.71 -14.45
N LEU A 40 8.07 18.27 -13.21
CA LEU A 40 8.66 18.91 -12.03
C LEU A 40 10.19 18.77 -12.03
N THR A 41 10.72 17.59 -12.35
CA THR A 41 12.17 17.37 -12.45
C THR A 41 12.82 18.21 -13.55
N GLU A 42 12.11 18.48 -14.65
CA GLU A 42 12.60 19.31 -15.76
C GLU A 42 12.49 20.83 -15.47
N THR A 43 11.57 21.25 -14.60
CA THR A 43 11.27 22.68 -14.33
C THR A 43 12.00 23.23 -13.11
N ILE A 44 12.36 22.37 -12.15
CA ILE A 44 13.10 22.78 -10.95
C ILE A 44 14.55 23.11 -11.32
N ASP A 45 15.02 24.29 -10.90
CA ASP A 45 16.42 24.72 -11.03
C ASP A 45 17.36 23.72 -10.36
N GLU A 46 18.56 23.53 -10.91
CA GLU A 46 19.51 22.50 -10.46
C GLU A 46 19.84 22.59 -8.96
N SER A 47 19.81 23.79 -8.38
CA SER A 47 20.01 24.01 -6.94
C SER A 47 18.88 23.48 -6.07
N CYS A 48 17.63 23.50 -6.55
CA CYS A 48 16.45 23.04 -5.82
C CYS A 48 16.14 21.55 -6.04
N LYS A 49 16.75 20.89 -7.04
CA LYS A 49 16.51 19.47 -7.34
C LYS A 49 16.92 18.56 -6.19
N ASN A 50 18.04 18.87 -5.54
CA ASN A 50 18.54 18.05 -4.44
C ASN A 50 17.60 18.13 -3.23
N ASP A 51 17.12 19.32 -2.90
CA ASP A 51 16.18 19.52 -1.79
C ASP A 51 14.82 18.87 -2.07
N PHE A 52 14.33 18.95 -3.31
CA PHE A 52 13.11 18.25 -3.72
C PHE A 52 13.26 16.72 -3.67
N PHE A 53 14.40 16.18 -4.11
CA PHE A 53 14.69 14.76 -4.01
C PHE A 53 14.70 14.28 -2.55
N HIS A 54 15.38 15.02 -1.67
CA HIS A 54 15.40 14.72 -0.24
C HIS A 54 14.02 14.86 0.40
N PHE A 55 13.22 15.84 -0.02
CA PHE A 55 11.84 15.99 0.43
C PHE A 55 10.99 14.76 0.08
N VAL A 56 10.98 14.35 -1.19
CA VAL A 56 10.20 13.17 -1.64
C VAL A 56 10.64 11.91 -0.90
N LYS A 57 11.96 11.70 -0.78
CA LYS A 57 12.51 10.55 -0.07
C LYS A 57 12.10 10.53 1.41
N THR A 58 12.21 11.66 2.11
CA THR A 58 11.86 11.76 3.53
C THR A 58 10.36 11.58 3.74
N MET A 59 9.54 12.10 2.83
CA MET A 59 8.08 11.92 2.85
C MET A 59 7.71 10.45 2.66
N ASP A 60 8.34 9.77 1.72
CA ASP A 60 8.13 8.33 1.49
C ASP A 60 8.54 7.50 2.70
N GLU A 61 9.72 7.77 3.30
CA GLU A 61 10.17 7.09 4.52
C GLU A 61 9.19 7.30 5.69
N ALA A 62 8.74 8.54 5.93
CA ALA A 62 7.82 8.87 7.02
C ALA A 62 6.42 8.25 6.85
N MET A 63 5.93 8.17 5.61
CA MET A 63 4.62 7.61 5.31
C MET A 63 4.65 6.08 5.17
N SER A 64 5.73 5.51 4.66
CA SER A 64 5.81 4.07 4.34
C SER A 64 5.74 3.20 5.60
N GLU A 65 6.37 3.62 6.70
CA GLU A 65 6.33 2.86 7.96
C GLU A 65 4.94 2.88 8.61
N SER A 66 4.31 4.05 8.72
CA SER A 66 2.95 4.17 9.29
C SER A 66 1.88 3.49 8.42
N ASN A 67 2.03 3.55 7.10
CA ASN A 67 1.15 2.84 6.17
C ASN A 67 1.36 1.32 6.22
N LEU A 68 2.60 0.84 6.34
CA LEU A 68 2.92 -0.59 6.49
C LEU A 68 2.32 -1.15 7.78
N ASP A 69 2.48 -0.47 8.90
CA ASP A 69 1.93 -0.90 10.19
C ASP A 69 0.40 -0.97 10.14
N SER A 70 -0.24 0.08 9.61
CA SER A 70 -1.70 0.12 9.41
C SER A 70 -2.18 -1.01 8.50
N PHE A 71 -1.44 -1.30 7.44
CA PHE A 71 -1.72 -2.38 6.51
C PHE A 71 -1.61 -3.76 7.17
N ILE A 72 -0.54 -4.02 7.93
CA ILE A 72 -0.35 -5.28 8.66
C ILE A 72 -1.47 -5.49 9.69
N VAL A 73 -1.81 -4.44 10.45
CA VAL A 73 -2.90 -4.50 11.43
C VAL A 73 -4.23 -4.83 10.74
N GLY A 74 -4.53 -4.20 9.60
CA GLY A 74 -5.73 -4.48 8.82
C GLY A 74 -5.85 -5.95 8.38
N PHE A 75 -4.77 -6.54 7.87
CA PHE A 75 -4.75 -7.96 7.48
C PHE A 75 -4.90 -8.91 8.67
N ARG A 76 -4.22 -8.63 9.78
CA ARG A 76 -4.35 -9.43 11.01
C ARG A 76 -5.77 -9.38 11.56
N LEU A 77 -6.40 -8.20 11.54
CA LEU A 77 -7.79 -8.03 11.95
C LEU A 77 -8.73 -8.82 11.03
N GLY A 78 -8.56 -8.73 9.71
CA GLY A 78 -9.36 -9.49 8.74
C GLY A 78 -9.25 -11.01 8.93
N ALA A 79 -8.05 -11.51 9.19
CA ALA A 79 -7.81 -12.92 9.49
C ALA A 79 -8.51 -13.34 10.80
N ARG A 80 -8.45 -12.51 11.84
CA ARG A 80 -9.14 -12.76 13.11
C ARG A 80 -10.66 -12.80 12.94
N LEU A 81 -11.22 -11.82 12.23
CA LEU A 81 -12.66 -11.77 11.93
C LEU A 81 -13.13 -13.02 11.16
N THR A 82 -12.35 -13.45 10.16
CA THR A 82 -12.65 -14.66 9.38
C THR A 82 -12.61 -15.91 10.27
N TYR A 83 -11.59 -16.04 11.10
CA TYR A 83 -11.49 -17.15 12.05
C TYR A 83 -12.67 -17.17 13.02
N ASP A 84 -12.99 -16.03 13.64
CA ASP A 84 -14.08 -15.93 14.60
C ASP A 84 -15.44 -16.24 13.94
N THR A 85 -15.64 -15.86 12.67
CA THR A 85 -16.89 -16.11 11.93
C THR A 85 -17.09 -17.59 11.55
N PHE A 86 -16.04 -18.28 11.12
CA PHE A 86 -16.16 -19.62 10.53
C PHE A 86 -15.64 -20.76 11.41
N CYS A 87 -14.78 -20.45 12.38
CA CYS A 87 -14.11 -21.41 13.25
C CYS A 87 -14.22 -21.06 14.74
N GLY A 88 -14.77 -19.89 15.08
CA GLY A 88 -15.03 -19.49 16.46
C GLY A 88 -16.13 -20.36 17.07
N ASN A 89 -15.87 -20.88 18.27
CA ASN A 89 -16.80 -21.77 19.00
C ASN A 89 -17.90 -21.02 19.77
N GLU A 90 -18.00 -19.70 19.62
CA GLU A 90 -18.98 -18.87 20.31
C GLU A 90 -20.02 -18.34 19.32
N PHE A 91 -21.01 -19.17 18.98
CA PHE A 91 -22.31 -18.65 18.59
C PHE A 91 -23.05 -18.28 19.88
N PRO A 92 -23.48 -17.03 20.09
CA PRO A 92 -24.47 -16.78 21.12
C PRO A 92 -25.71 -17.57 20.72
N GLU A 93 -26.08 -18.57 21.52
CA GLU A 93 -27.41 -19.17 21.41
C GLU A 93 -28.40 -18.01 21.57
N LEU A 94 -29.08 -17.65 20.48
CA LEU A 94 -30.24 -16.78 20.53
C LEU A 94 -31.34 -17.57 21.25
N THR A 95 -31.29 -17.60 22.57
CA THR A 95 -32.37 -18.14 23.39
C THR A 95 -33.58 -17.22 23.20
N GLY A 96 -34.55 -17.71 22.43
CA GLY A 96 -35.89 -17.14 22.32
C GLY A 96 -36.78 -17.50 23.50
#